data_AF-A0A6J2YJZ6-F1
#
_entry.id   AF-A0A6J2YJZ6-F1
#
_cell.length_a   1.000
_cell.length_b   1.000
_cell.length_c   1.000
_cell.angle_alpha   90.00
_cell.angle_beta   90.00
_cell.angle_gamma   90.00
#
_symmetry.space_group_name_H-M   'P 1'
#
loop_
_entity.id
_entity.type
_entity.pdbx_description
1 polymer ?
#
loop_
_entity_poly.entity_id
_entity_poly.type
_entity_poly.pdbx_seq_one_letter_code
_entity_poly.pdbx_strand_id
1 'polypeptide(L)'
;MGDKDKLKEQLSEILTEVAKVKKIKDFELIPDVDRSYGDGFMSQFYTGQVKNRETGENFHIAIKKCPENQQTVTSLFNNEKLFYESIFPMMRDFQLKRNVVKVLDNVPGYICGSMEPKKEYIAMDHVKNLGYELYDKTKCFNAEHLRSIFKLYGKFHAVSFSIEKSLPEAFKSGTKGTREHFCYIHQHT
;
A
#
# COMPACT_ATOMS: atom_id res chain seq x y z
N MET A 1 -5.09 -4.80 31.20
CA MET A 1 -4.89 -5.26 29.81
C MET A 1 -3.54 -4.73 29.35
N GLY A 2 -2.63 -5.58 28.88
CA GLY A 2 -1.30 -5.13 28.44
C GLY A 2 -1.34 -4.40 27.10
N ASP A 3 -0.36 -3.54 26.83
CA ASP A 3 -0.27 -2.79 25.57
C ASP A 3 -0.15 -3.72 24.34
N LYS A 4 0.50 -4.89 24.51
CA LYS A 4 0.57 -5.95 23.50
C LYS A 4 -0.77 -6.64 23.23
N ASP A 5 -1.61 -6.82 24.25
CA ASP A 5 -2.92 -7.47 24.09
C ASP A 5 -3.85 -6.60 23.24
N LYS A 6 -3.86 -5.30 23.53
CA LYS A 6 -4.62 -4.30 22.75
C LYS A 6 -4.15 -4.25 21.30
N LEU A 7 -2.84 -4.30 21.06
CA LEU A 7 -2.30 -4.34 19.70
C LEU A 7 -2.75 -5.61 18.96
N LYS A 8 -2.69 -6.77 19.62
CA LYS A 8 -3.11 -8.05 19.05
C LYS A 8 -4.58 -8.03 18.64
N GLU A 9 -5.45 -7.45 19.47
CA GLU A 9 -6.86 -7.26 19.18
C GLU A 9 -7.04 -6.39 17.92
N GLN A 10 -6.39 -5.22 17.86
CA GLN A 10 -6.45 -4.33 16.70
C GLN A 10 -5.96 -5.00 15.41
N LEU A 11 -4.87 -5.79 15.46
CA LEU A 11 -4.39 -6.52 14.29
C LEU A 11 -5.37 -7.62 13.88
N SER A 12 -6.02 -8.28 14.84
CA SER A 12 -7.04 -9.32 14.56
C SER A 12 -8.28 -8.72 13.91
N GLU A 13 -8.71 -7.53 14.32
CA GLU A 13 -9.80 -6.78 13.66
C GLU A 13 -9.46 -6.51 12.18
N ILE A 14 -8.24 -6.03 11.91
CA ILE A 14 -7.78 -5.75 10.54
C ILE A 14 -7.73 -7.04 9.71
N LEU A 15 -7.19 -8.14 10.25
CA LEU A 15 -7.12 -9.42 9.56
C LEU A 15 -8.52 -10.02 9.32
N THR A 16 -9.49 -9.74 10.19
CA THR A 16 -10.89 -10.10 9.97
C THR A 16 -11.47 -9.36 8.76
N GLU A 17 -11.18 -8.07 8.62
CA GLU A 17 -11.59 -7.31 7.42
C GLU A 17 -10.92 -7.84 6.15
N VAL A 18 -9.65 -8.25 6.23
CA VAL A 18 -8.95 -8.93 5.11
C VAL A 18 -9.66 -10.22 4.72
N ALA A 19 -10.04 -11.06 5.70
CA ALA A 19 -10.77 -12.30 5.43
C ALA A 19 -12.12 -12.04 4.75
N LYS A 20 -12.86 -11.01 5.18
CA LYS A 20 -14.12 -10.58 4.56
C LYS A 20 -13.92 -10.16 3.11
N VAL A 21 -12.94 -9.31 2.81
CA VAL A 21 -12.66 -8.84 1.44
C VAL A 21 -12.23 -10.00 0.53
N LYS A 22 -11.39 -10.92 1.04
CA LYS A 22 -10.99 -12.13 0.32
C LYS A 22 -12.08 -13.22 0.30
N LYS A 23 -13.26 -12.97 0.89
CA LYS A 23 -14.42 -13.87 0.94
C LYS A 23 -14.14 -15.24 1.60
N ILE A 24 -13.28 -15.25 2.61
CA ILE A 24 -12.93 -16.45 3.38
C ILE A 24 -13.91 -16.58 4.54
N LYS A 25 -14.62 -17.72 4.63
CA LYS A 25 -15.67 -17.94 5.66
C LYS A 25 -15.10 -18.56 6.93
N ASP A 26 -14.34 -19.65 6.79
CA ASP A 26 -13.68 -20.32 7.91
C ASP A 26 -12.17 -20.02 7.90
N PHE A 27 -11.72 -19.27 8.89
CA PHE A 27 -10.36 -18.77 8.94
C PHE A 27 -9.74 -18.84 10.34
N GLU A 28 -8.41 -18.93 10.35
CA GLU A 28 -7.57 -18.70 11.52
C GLU A 28 -6.79 -17.40 11.34
N LEU A 29 -6.77 -16.58 12.39
CA LEU A 29 -6.03 -15.32 12.41
C LEU A 29 -4.75 -15.50 13.21
N ILE A 30 -3.63 -15.13 12.61
CA ILE A 30 -2.31 -15.20 13.24
C ILE A 30 -1.70 -13.79 13.16
N PRO A 31 -2.08 -12.86 14.06
CA PRO A 31 -1.49 -11.53 14.11
C PRO A 31 -0.03 -11.59 14.58
N ASP A 32 0.85 -10.85 13.91
CA ASP A 32 2.23 -10.66 14.35
C ASP A 32 2.34 -9.33 15.10
N VAL A 33 2.51 -9.43 16.42
CA VAL A 33 2.65 -8.28 17.31
C VAL A 33 4.07 -7.71 17.31
N ASP A 34 5.02 -8.43 16.72
CA ASP A 34 6.38 -7.95 16.60
C ASP A 34 6.44 -6.96 15.44
N ARG A 35 7.02 -5.78 15.73
CA ARG A 35 7.23 -4.78 14.70
C ARG A 35 8.27 -5.31 13.73
N SER A 36 7.86 -5.45 12.48
CA SER A 36 8.82 -5.68 11.40
C SER A 36 9.59 -4.38 11.19
N TYR A 37 10.81 -4.32 11.75
CA TYR A 37 11.71 -3.19 11.58
C TYR A 37 12.13 -3.06 10.11
N GLY A 38 11.68 -1.98 9.49
CA GLY A 38 12.15 -1.48 8.21
C GLY A 38 11.85 0.00 8.19
N ASP A 39 12.83 0.82 8.59
CA ASP A 39 13.02 2.26 8.33
C ASP A 39 11.81 3.22 8.13
N GLY A 40 10.64 2.84 8.65
CA GLY A 40 9.38 3.56 8.54
C GLY A 40 9.34 4.72 9.52
N PHE A 41 10.07 5.79 9.21
CA PHE A 41 10.07 7.03 9.98
C PHE A 41 8.65 7.60 10.21
N MET A 42 7.68 7.29 9.34
CA MET A 42 6.33 7.86 9.35
C MET A 42 5.19 6.83 9.50
N SER A 43 5.46 5.55 9.73
CA SER A 43 4.40 4.53 9.89
C SER A 43 4.84 3.36 10.74
N GLN A 44 3.92 2.75 11.49
CA GLN A 44 4.18 1.49 12.17
C GLN A 44 3.85 0.32 11.24
N PHE A 45 4.82 -0.57 11.01
CA PHE A 45 4.67 -1.72 10.11
C PHE A 45 4.56 -3.01 10.92
N TYR A 46 3.51 -3.78 10.65
CA TYR A 46 3.19 -5.06 11.26
C TYR A 46 2.92 -6.09 10.16
N THR A 47 2.93 -7.36 10.54
CA THR A 47 2.49 -8.44 9.65
C THR A 47 1.37 -9.26 10.28
N GLY A 48 0.79 -10.16 9.51
CA GLY A 48 -0.18 -11.12 10.02
C GLY A 48 -0.53 -12.13 8.95
N GLN A 49 -1.26 -13.16 9.36
CA GLN A 49 -1.70 -14.20 8.45
C GLN A 49 -3.19 -14.47 8.61
N VAL A 50 -3.84 -14.73 7.48
CA VAL A 50 -5.20 -15.28 7.41
C VAL A 50 -5.09 -16.65 6.76
N LYS A 51 -5.33 -17.71 7.53
CA LYS A 51 -5.31 -19.08 7.03
C LYS A 51 -6.73 -19.54 6.75
N ASN A 52 -7.02 -19.88 5.50
CA ASN A 52 -8.27 -20.48 5.10
C ASN A 52 -8.30 -21.95 5.54
N ARG A 53 -9.23 -22.32 6.43
CA ARG A 53 -9.33 -23.71 6.93
C ARG A 53 -9.99 -24.65 5.91
N GLU A 54 -10.82 -24.12 5.01
CA GLU A 54 -11.48 -24.91 3.96
C GLU A 54 -10.47 -25.34 2.88
N THR A 55 -9.59 -24.44 2.45
CA THR A 55 -8.62 -24.70 1.38
C THR A 55 -7.21 -25.04 1.87
N GLY A 56 -6.90 -24.70 3.12
CA GLY A 56 -5.54 -24.77 3.66
C GLY A 56 -4.62 -23.63 3.22
N GLU A 57 -5.09 -22.71 2.36
CA GLU A 57 -4.30 -21.58 1.88
C GLU A 57 -3.96 -20.60 2.99
N ASN A 58 -2.78 -19.99 2.91
CA ASN A 58 -2.28 -19.07 3.91
C ASN A 58 -1.89 -17.72 3.30
N PHE A 59 -2.68 -16.69 3.61
CA PHE A 59 -2.47 -15.34 3.10
C PHE A 59 -1.60 -14.54 4.07
N HIS A 60 -0.42 -14.13 3.61
CA HIS A 60 0.50 -13.30 4.38
C HIS A 60 0.22 -11.83 4.10
N ILE A 61 -0.01 -11.06 5.16
CA ILE A 61 -0.52 -9.69 5.08
C ILE A 61 0.50 -8.73 5.71
N ALA A 62 0.78 -7.64 4.99
CA ALA A 62 1.51 -6.50 5.49
C ALA A 62 0.51 -5.42 5.95
N ILE A 63 0.71 -4.90 7.15
CA ILE A 63 -0.20 -3.94 7.79
C ILE A 63 0.60 -2.68 8.14
N LYS A 64 0.31 -1.57 7.45
CA LYS A 64 0.81 -0.24 7.81
C LYS A 64 -0.22 0.47 8.67
N LYS A 65 0.18 0.97 9.83
CA LYS A 65 -0.65 1.78 10.73
C LYS A 65 -0.07 3.19 10.86
N CYS A 66 -0.96 4.18 10.90
CA CYS A 66 -0.56 5.55 11.21
C CYS A 66 -0.14 5.63 12.69
N PRO A 67 0.99 6.28 13.02
CA PRO A 67 1.34 6.57 14.42
C PRO A 67 0.30 7.51 15.06
N GLU A 68 0.01 7.30 16.34
CA GLU A 68 -0.89 8.19 17.07
C GLU A 68 -0.34 9.63 17.09
N ASN A 69 -1.23 10.62 16.90
CA ASN A 69 -0.97 12.06 17.02
C ASN A 69 -0.09 12.73 15.93
N GLN A 70 -0.02 12.18 14.71
CA GLN A 70 0.70 12.82 13.60
C GLN A 70 -0.25 13.23 12.45
N GLN A 71 -0.90 14.40 12.59
CA GLN A 71 -1.86 14.91 11.58
C GLN A 71 -1.27 15.03 10.17
N THR A 72 0.02 15.38 10.04
CA THR A 72 0.75 15.41 8.76
C THR A 72 0.87 14.03 8.12
N VAL A 73 0.99 12.98 8.94
CA VAL A 73 1.04 11.58 8.48
C VAL A 73 -0.33 11.08 8.05
N THR A 74 -1.42 11.51 8.68
CA THR A 74 -2.78 11.12 8.27
C THR A 74 -3.07 11.49 6.81
N SER A 75 -2.64 12.68 6.35
CA SER A 75 -2.80 13.04 4.94
C SER A 75 -1.94 12.22 3.98
N LEU A 76 -0.74 11.82 4.39
CA LEU A 76 0.12 10.94 3.59
C LEU A 76 -0.49 9.54 3.48
N PHE A 77 -1.04 9.01 4.59
CA PHE A 77 -1.79 7.75 4.60
C PHE A 77 -3.02 7.80 3.71
N ASN A 78 -3.75 8.93 3.70
CA ASN A 78 -4.89 9.10 2.81
C ASN A 78 -4.45 9.09 1.33
N ASN A 79 -3.36 9.77 0.98
CA ASN A 79 -2.80 9.70 -0.36
C ASN A 79 -2.38 8.26 -0.73
N GLU A 80 -1.74 7.54 0.19
CA GLU A 80 -1.33 6.15 -0.04
C GLU A 80 -2.55 5.24 -0.25
N LYS A 81 -3.60 5.38 0.56
CA LYS A 81 -4.87 4.65 0.36
C LYS A 81 -5.48 4.96 -1.00
N LEU A 82 -5.63 6.23 -1.36
CA LEU A 82 -6.18 6.65 -2.65
C LEU A 82 -5.33 6.11 -3.82
N PHE A 83 -4.01 6.11 -3.67
CA PHE A 83 -3.12 5.57 -4.70
C PHE A 83 -3.44 4.10 -5.00
N TYR A 84 -3.53 3.28 -3.96
CA TYR A 84 -3.77 1.86 -4.12
C TYR A 84 -5.22 1.49 -4.47
N GLU A 85 -6.18 2.19 -3.88
CA GLU A 85 -7.61 1.88 -4.01
C GLU A 85 -8.19 2.35 -5.34
N SER A 86 -7.72 3.48 -5.89
CA SER A 86 -8.33 4.10 -7.07
C SER A 86 -7.34 4.46 -8.17
N ILE A 87 -6.23 5.13 -7.86
CA ILE A 87 -5.32 5.66 -8.91
C ILE A 87 -4.60 4.53 -9.65
N PHE A 88 -3.98 3.59 -8.94
CA PHE A 88 -3.24 2.50 -9.56
C PHE A 88 -4.15 1.54 -10.35
N PRO A 89 -5.33 1.13 -9.86
CA PRO A 89 -6.32 0.40 -10.67
C PRO A 89 -6.72 1.16 -11.94
N MET A 90 -6.98 2.47 -11.86
CA MET A 90 -7.27 3.29 -13.05
C MET A 90 -6.12 3.26 -14.06
N MET A 91 -4.87 3.37 -13.60
CA MET A 91 -3.69 3.27 -14.46
C MET A 91 -3.54 1.90 -15.11
N ARG A 92 -3.82 0.82 -14.37
CA ARG A 92 -3.80 -0.55 -14.89
C ARG A 92 -4.87 -0.76 -15.95
N ASP A 93 -6.12 -0.39 -15.65
CA ASP A 93 -7.26 -0.54 -16.56
C ASP A 93 -7.09 0.26 -17.85
N PHE A 94 -6.52 1.47 -17.74
CA PHE A 94 -6.21 2.30 -18.91
C PHE A 94 -5.26 1.61 -19.88
N GLN A 95 -4.24 0.91 -19.36
CA GLN A 95 -3.27 0.15 -20.15
C GLN A 95 -3.90 -1.11 -20.75
N LEU A 96 -4.70 -1.86 -19.96
CA LEU A 96 -5.39 -3.07 -20.41
C LEU A 96 -6.35 -2.77 -21.57
N LYS A 97 -7.17 -1.72 -21.45
CA LYS A 97 -8.10 -1.28 -22.51
C LYS A 97 -7.41 -0.87 -23.82
N ARG A 98 -6.10 -0.60 -23.77
CA ARG A 98 -5.26 -0.23 -24.93
C ARG A 98 -4.33 -1.35 -25.38
N ASN A 99 -4.54 -2.58 -24.89
CA ASN A 99 -3.75 -3.76 -25.25
C ASN A 99 -2.24 -3.59 -24.99
N VAL A 100 -1.87 -2.84 -23.96
CA VAL A 100 -0.46 -2.71 -23.56
C VAL A 100 0.02 -4.06 -23.03
N VAL A 101 0.99 -4.67 -23.70
CA VAL A 101 1.47 -6.04 -23.42
C VAL A 101 2.00 -6.20 -22.00
N LYS A 102 2.80 -5.22 -21.54
CA LYS A 102 3.34 -5.21 -20.19
C LYS A 102 2.70 -4.06 -19.44
N VAL A 103 1.70 -4.33 -18.61
CA VAL A 103 1.04 -3.29 -17.77
C VAL A 103 1.86 -2.98 -16.53
N LEU A 104 1.54 -1.89 -15.82
CA LEU A 104 2.12 -1.64 -14.49
C LEU A 104 1.57 -2.68 -13.51
N ASP A 105 2.47 -3.43 -12.87
CA ASP A 105 2.12 -4.50 -11.92
C ASP A 105 3.18 -4.62 -10.81
N ASN A 106 3.76 -3.49 -10.42
CA ASN A 106 4.97 -3.41 -9.60
C ASN A 106 4.65 -2.91 -8.18
N VAL A 107 3.41 -3.12 -7.73
CA VAL A 107 2.95 -2.70 -6.41
C VAL A 107 2.33 -3.89 -5.68
N PRO A 108 2.44 -3.97 -4.35
CA PRO A 108 1.74 -4.99 -3.57
C PRO A 108 0.22 -4.92 -3.81
N GLY A 109 -0.45 -6.08 -3.77
CA GLY A 109 -1.89 -6.15 -3.88
C GLY A 109 -2.56 -5.48 -2.69
N TYR A 110 -3.30 -4.39 -2.94
CA TYR A 110 -4.11 -3.73 -1.92
C TYR A 110 -5.33 -4.58 -1.58
N ILE A 111 -5.62 -4.68 -0.28
CA ILE A 111 -6.75 -5.49 0.21
C ILE A 111 -7.81 -4.57 0.82
N CYS A 112 -7.43 -3.82 1.86
CA CYS A 112 -8.34 -2.91 2.55
C CYS A 112 -7.58 -1.84 3.34
N GLY A 113 -8.28 -0.83 3.82
CA GLY A 113 -7.71 0.21 4.66
C GLY A 113 -8.79 1.11 5.27
N SER A 114 -8.51 1.65 6.44
CA SER A 114 -9.38 2.61 7.14
C SER A 114 -8.67 3.94 7.30
N MET A 115 -9.43 5.04 7.20
CA MET A 115 -8.99 6.40 7.51
C MET A 115 -9.76 6.98 8.72
N GLU A 116 -10.42 6.11 9.50
CA GLU A 116 -11.05 6.52 10.76
C GLU A 116 -9.99 7.04 11.73
N PRO A 117 -10.21 8.18 12.40
CA PRO A 117 -9.24 8.74 13.33
C PRO A 117 -8.80 7.73 14.39
N LYS A 118 -7.48 7.58 14.57
CA LYS A 118 -6.84 6.63 15.49
C LYS A 118 -6.98 5.14 15.13
N LYS A 119 -7.57 4.84 13.97
CA LYS A 119 -7.71 3.49 13.40
C LYS A 119 -7.22 3.46 11.96
N GLU A 120 -6.34 4.37 11.58
CA GLU A 120 -5.85 4.46 10.21
C GLU A 120 -4.89 3.31 9.90
N TYR A 121 -5.22 2.55 8.86
CA TYR A 121 -4.38 1.45 8.40
C TYR A 121 -4.51 1.20 6.90
N ILE A 122 -3.50 0.53 6.35
CA ILE A 122 -3.50 -0.03 5.00
C ILE A 122 -3.01 -1.49 5.12
N ALA A 123 -3.81 -2.42 4.61
CA ALA A 123 -3.50 -3.84 4.53
C ALA A 123 -3.27 -4.24 3.07
N MET A 124 -2.15 -4.93 2.82
CA MET A 124 -1.72 -5.35 1.49
C MET A 124 -1.08 -6.74 1.55
N ASP A 125 -0.97 -7.40 0.40
CA ASP A 125 -0.27 -8.69 0.30
C ASP A 125 1.22 -8.51 0.72
N HIS A 126 1.71 -9.37 1.60
CA HIS A 126 3.09 -9.32 2.07
C HIS A 126 4.03 -10.00 1.06
N VAL A 127 4.80 -9.21 0.31
CA VAL A 127 5.60 -9.69 -0.82
C VAL A 127 6.91 -10.40 -0.45
N LYS A 128 7.29 -10.50 0.83
CA LYS A 128 8.52 -11.21 1.23
C LYS A 128 8.48 -12.70 0.84
N ASN A 129 7.30 -13.31 0.87
CA ASN A 129 7.12 -14.70 0.43
C ASN A 129 7.34 -14.90 -1.08
N LEU A 130 7.31 -13.82 -1.88
CA LEU A 130 7.67 -13.83 -3.30
C LEU A 130 9.18 -13.62 -3.52
N GLY A 131 9.98 -13.59 -2.46
CA GLY A 131 11.43 -13.38 -2.52
C GLY A 131 11.86 -11.91 -2.61
N TYR A 132 10.95 -10.96 -2.38
CA TYR A 132 11.32 -9.54 -2.31
C TYR A 132 11.91 -9.20 -0.95
N GLU A 133 13.01 -8.45 -0.99
CA GLU A 133 13.70 -7.95 0.20
C GLU A 133 13.86 -6.43 0.11
N LEU A 134 14.01 -5.79 1.27
CA LEU A 134 14.33 -4.37 1.31
C LEU A 134 15.76 -4.17 0.81
N TYR A 135 15.94 -3.28 -0.16
CA TYR A 135 17.26 -2.96 -0.66
C TYR A 135 18.08 -2.26 0.43
N ASP A 136 19.31 -2.71 0.60
CA ASP A 136 20.26 -2.14 1.56
C ASP A 136 20.61 -0.69 1.15
N LYS A 137 20.12 0.27 1.94
CA LYS A 137 20.27 1.71 1.71
C LYS A 137 21.72 2.19 1.78
N THR A 138 22.64 1.39 2.33
CA THR A 138 24.07 1.70 2.36
C THR A 138 24.77 1.40 1.03
N LYS A 139 24.11 0.66 0.13
CA LYS A 139 24.66 0.27 -1.16
C LYS A 139 24.18 1.22 -2.25
N CYS A 140 25.08 1.60 -3.16
CA CYS A 140 24.70 2.31 -4.37
C CYS A 140 23.94 1.40 -5.34
N PHE A 141 23.04 1.96 -6.14
CA PHE A 141 22.42 1.25 -7.25
C PHE A 141 23.44 1.02 -8.37
N ASN A 142 23.45 -0.18 -8.94
CA ASN A 142 24.22 -0.47 -10.17
C ASN A 142 23.44 0.00 -11.42
N ALA A 143 24.07 -0.10 -12.59
CA ALA A 143 23.48 0.33 -13.85
C ALA A 143 22.15 -0.39 -14.17
N GLU A 144 22.02 -1.68 -13.84
CA GLU A 144 20.81 -2.46 -14.09
C GLU A 144 19.65 -2.07 -13.14
N HIS A 145 19.95 -1.78 -11.87
CA HIS A 145 19.00 -1.21 -10.92
C HIS A 145 18.47 0.13 -11.44
N LEU A 146 19.38 1.04 -11.80
CA LEU A 146 19.01 2.36 -12.32
C LEU A 146 18.18 2.25 -13.61
N ARG A 147 18.60 1.39 -14.55
CA ARG A 147 17.86 1.15 -15.79
C ARG A 147 16.44 0.64 -15.52
N SER A 148 16.27 -0.25 -14.56
CA SER A 148 14.96 -0.79 -14.18
C SER A 148 14.08 0.28 -13.54
N ILE A 149 14.64 1.06 -12.61
CA ILE A 149 13.97 2.19 -11.94
C ILE A 149 13.51 3.21 -12.99
N PHE A 150 14.39 3.70 -13.84
CA PHE A 150 14.05 4.74 -14.83
C PHE A 150 13.04 4.25 -15.87
N LYS A 151 13.11 2.98 -16.32
CA LYS A 151 12.07 2.40 -17.19
C LYS A 151 10.71 2.38 -16.50
N LEU A 152 10.67 2.01 -15.21
CA LEU A 152 9.43 1.98 -14.45
C LEU A 152 8.84 3.40 -14.26
N TYR A 153 9.67 4.37 -13.86
CA TYR A 153 9.25 5.77 -13.72
C TYR A 153 8.78 6.36 -15.05
N GLY A 154 9.54 6.15 -16.14
CA GLY A 154 9.16 6.64 -17.46
C GLY A 154 7.80 6.09 -17.90
N LYS A 155 7.54 4.80 -17.66
CA LYS A 155 6.24 4.19 -17.92
C LYS A 155 5.14 4.77 -17.03
N PHE A 156 5.40 4.93 -15.73
CA PHE A 156 4.45 5.53 -14.79
C PHE A 156 4.03 6.93 -15.24
N HIS A 157 4.99 7.80 -15.56
CA HIS A 157 4.72 9.15 -16.06
C HIS A 157 4.00 9.15 -17.41
N ALA A 158 4.42 8.30 -18.35
CA ALA A 158 3.76 8.20 -19.65
C ALA A 158 2.29 7.79 -19.52
N VAL A 159 1.98 6.83 -18.65
CA VAL A 159 0.59 6.40 -18.39
C VAL A 159 -0.21 7.50 -17.72
N SER A 160 0.33 8.15 -16.68
CA SER A 160 -0.32 9.26 -15.99
C SER A 160 -0.67 10.39 -16.96
N PHE A 161 0.30 10.85 -17.75
CA PHE A 161 0.11 11.89 -18.76
C PHE A 161 -0.92 11.48 -19.83
N SER A 162 -0.88 10.22 -20.27
CA SER A 162 -1.83 9.70 -21.26
C SER A 162 -3.27 9.70 -20.74
N ILE A 163 -3.47 9.38 -19.45
CA ILE A 163 -4.80 9.41 -18.81
C ILE A 163 -5.29 10.85 -18.69
N GLU A 164 -4.44 11.75 -18.19
CA GLU A 164 -4.77 13.18 -18.08
C GLU A 164 -5.21 13.77 -19.42
N LYS A 165 -4.51 13.45 -20.51
CA LYS A 165 -4.83 13.95 -21.85
C LYS A 165 -6.05 13.28 -22.48
N SER A 166 -6.20 11.96 -22.31
CA SER A 166 -7.26 11.21 -23.00
C SER A 166 -8.58 11.20 -22.23
N LEU A 167 -8.53 11.31 -20.90
CA LEU A 167 -9.67 11.15 -19.98
C LEU A 167 -9.57 12.18 -18.82
N PRO A 168 -9.58 13.49 -19.13
CA PRO A 168 -9.31 14.53 -18.13
C PRO A 168 -10.27 14.51 -16.93
N GLU A 169 -11.55 14.25 -17.15
CA GLU A 169 -12.54 14.15 -16.07
C GLU A 169 -12.32 12.93 -15.17
N ALA A 170 -11.97 11.79 -15.77
CA ALA A 170 -11.63 10.59 -15.00
C ALA A 170 -10.35 10.80 -14.18
N PHE A 171 -9.34 11.45 -14.78
CA PHE A 171 -8.11 11.83 -14.08
C PHE A 171 -8.42 12.74 -12.89
N LYS A 172 -9.14 13.83 -13.11
CA LYS A 172 -9.54 14.79 -12.07
C LYS A 172 -10.36 14.14 -10.96
N SER A 173 -11.28 13.23 -11.32
CA SER A 173 -12.08 12.49 -10.33
C SER A 173 -11.23 11.48 -9.55
N GLY A 174 -10.30 10.79 -10.21
CA GLY A 174 -9.44 9.78 -9.60
C GLY A 174 -8.37 10.34 -8.67
N THR A 175 -7.89 11.54 -8.97
CA THR A 175 -6.92 12.26 -8.14
C THR A 175 -7.59 13.20 -7.13
N LYS A 176 -8.92 13.29 -7.13
CA LYS A 176 -9.65 14.12 -6.16
C LYS A 176 -9.35 13.63 -4.73
N GLY A 177 -8.91 14.55 -3.89
CA GLY A 177 -8.60 14.26 -2.48
C GLY A 177 -7.13 13.93 -2.22
N THR A 178 -6.29 13.79 -3.25
CA THR A 178 -4.84 13.77 -3.05
C THR A 178 -4.36 15.14 -2.61
N ARG A 179 -3.44 15.21 -1.64
CA ARG A 179 -2.79 16.45 -1.21
C ARG A 179 -1.37 16.52 -1.72
N GLU A 180 -0.97 17.69 -2.22
CA GLU A 180 0.44 17.95 -2.52
C GLU A 180 1.20 18.27 -1.23
N HIS A 181 2.20 17.46 -0.93
CA HIS A 181 3.05 17.63 0.26
C HIS A 181 4.41 18.28 -0.04
N PHE A 182 4.83 18.32 -1.32
CA PHE A 182 6.12 18.86 -1.73
C PHE A 182 6.15 20.39 -1.86
N CYS A 183 5.02 21.04 -2.15
CA CYS A 183 4.93 22.49 -2.29
C CYS A 183 4.89 23.26 -0.96
N TYR A 184 4.56 22.59 0.16
CA TYR A 184 4.47 23.26 1.48
C TYR A 184 5.83 23.58 2.12
N ILE A 185 6.92 23.01 1.63
CA ILE A 185 8.26 23.16 2.21
C ILE A 185 8.92 24.51 1.80
N HIS A 186 8.38 25.20 0.79
CA HIS A 186 8.94 26.46 0.28
C HIS A 186 8.25 27.74 0.79
N GLN A 187 7.33 27.65 1.75
CA GLN A 187 6.64 28.84 2.30
C GLN A 187 7.17 29.31 3.66
N HIS A 188 8.13 28.60 4.28
CA HIS A 188 8.67 28.92 5.60
C HIS A 188 10.21 28.83 5.70
N THR A 189 10.92 29.15 4.62
CA THR A 189 12.37 29.42 4.65
C THR A 189 12.65 30.80 4.13
#